data_AF-A0A7W5DR98-F1
#
_entry.id   AF-A0A7W5DR98-F1
#
_cell.length_a   1.000
_cell.length_b   1.000
_cell.length_c   1.000
_cell.angle_alpha   90.00
_cell.angle_beta   90.00
_cell.angle_gamma   90.00
#
_symmetry.space_group_name_H-M   'P 1'
#
loop_
_entity.id
_entity.type
_entity.pdbx_description
1 polymer ?
#
loop_
_entity_poly.entity_id
_entity_poly.type
_entity_poly.pdbx_seq_one_letter_code
_entity_poly.pdbx_strand_id
1 'polypeptide(L)'
;MNKVAKALINKRFYILIALGIGVYLTVSMLHISLWYVVGAGVLLGVIFGKVFCRWVCPMGLIMELLMSFSPDTKVQQMYQYHKIGCPIAWISGWLNRMSLFHINLKTDSCKSCGLCDKKCYIVAMEPTKYSLYKPDKINPGNSYTCSKCLQCVAACPNGSLKYKVRK
;
A
#
# COMPACT_ATOMS: atom_id res chain seq x y z
N MET A 1 -12.78 -5.85 -9.76
CA MET A 1 -12.57 -5.88 -8.30
C MET A 1 -13.93 -5.77 -7.64
N ASN A 2 -14.21 -6.50 -6.54
CA ASN A 2 -15.51 -6.43 -5.88
C ASN A 2 -15.76 -5.01 -5.35
N LYS A 3 -17.01 -4.52 -5.44
CA LYS A 3 -17.39 -3.16 -4.99
C LYS A 3 -16.97 -2.90 -3.53
N VAL A 4 -17.08 -3.92 -2.70
CA VAL A 4 -16.69 -3.90 -1.28
C VAL A 4 -15.20 -3.61 -1.11
N ALA A 5 -14.31 -4.31 -1.82
CA ALA A 5 -12.86 -4.07 -1.76
C ALA A 5 -12.48 -2.66 -2.24
N LYS A 6 -13.21 -2.13 -3.23
CA LYS A 6 -12.99 -0.76 -3.72
C LYS A 6 -13.38 0.28 -2.66
N ALA A 7 -14.53 0.08 -2.02
CA ALA A 7 -15.00 0.96 -0.94
C ALA A 7 -14.06 0.92 0.28
N LEU A 8 -13.60 -0.28 0.65
CA LEU A 8 -12.64 -0.54 1.71
C LEU A 8 -11.33 0.25 1.50
N ILE A 9 -10.74 0.17 0.30
CA ILE A 9 -9.51 0.90 -0.03
C ILE A 9 -9.73 2.42 0.01
N ASN A 10 -10.86 2.90 -0.51
CA ASN A 10 -11.14 4.34 -0.58
C ASN A 10 -11.48 4.97 0.77
N LYS A 11 -12.10 4.20 1.68
CA LYS A 11 -12.46 4.64 3.03
C LYS A 11 -11.41 4.31 4.09
N ARG A 12 -10.22 3.82 3.69
CA ARG A 12 -9.13 3.41 4.57
C ARG A 12 -8.77 4.45 5.65
N PHE A 13 -8.78 5.75 5.30
CA PHE A 13 -8.50 6.82 6.26
C PHE A 13 -9.46 6.83 7.45
N TYR A 14 -10.76 6.81 7.16
CA TYR A 14 -11.81 6.79 8.19
C TYR A 14 -11.76 5.51 9.01
N ILE A 15 -11.45 4.37 8.38
CA ILE A 15 -11.31 3.08 9.06
C ILE A 15 -10.14 3.12 10.06
N LEU A 16 -9.00 3.69 9.66
CA LEU A 16 -7.83 3.85 10.53
C LEU A 16 -8.10 4.75 11.73
N ILE A 17 -8.80 5.88 11.52
CA ILE A 17 -9.19 6.79 12.60
C ILE A 17 -10.15 6.08 13.56
N ALA A 18 -11.17 5.39 13.06
CA ALA A 18 -12.14 4.67 13.88
C ALA A 18 -11.47 3.55 14.70
N LEU A 19 -10.55 2.80 14.08
CA LEU A 19 -9.81 1.73 14.75
C LEU A 19 -8.86 2.30 15.82
N GLY A 20 -8.17 3.41 15.52
CA GLY A 20 -7.32 4.10 16.48
C GLY A 20 -8.08 4.65 17.70
N ILE A 21 -9.23 5.30 17.47
CA ILE A 21 -10.11 5.78 18.55
C ILE A 21 -10.66 4.59 19.36
N GLY A 22 -11.07 3.50 18.71
CA GLY A 22 -11.54 2.30 19.40
C GLY A 22 -10.47 1.65 20.28
N VAL A 23 -9.24 1.54 19.79
CA VAL A 23 -8.10 1.04 20.58
C VAL A 23 -7.79 1.99 21.74
N TYR A 24 -7.81 3.30 21.52
CA TYR A 24 -7.57 4.27 22.59
C TYR A 24 -8.62 4.20 23.70
N LEU A 25 -9.91 4.16 23.33
CA LEU A 25 -11.02 4.06 24.28
C LEU A 25 -10.99 2.74 25.05
N THR A 26 -10.70 1.62 24.38
CA THR A 26 -10.59 0.30 25.06
C THR A 26 -9.41 0.26 26.03
N VAL A 27 -8.24 0.80 25.67
CA VAL A 27 -7.10 0.92 26.60
C VAL A 27 -7.45 1.83 27.78
N SER A 28 -8.12 2.96 27.53
CA SER A 28 -8.48 3.94 28.56
C SER A 28 -9.58 3.47 29.51
N MET A 29 -10.52 2.63 29.06
CA MET A 29 -11.67 2.18 29.86
C MET A 29 -11.44 0.82 30.53
N LEU A 30 -10.58 -0.05 29.94
CA LEU A 30 -10.38 -1.43 30.42
C LEU A 30 -9.01 -1.68 31.05
N HIS A 31 -8.14 -0.66 31.18
CA HIS A 31 -6.77 -0.79 31.72
C HIS A 31 -5.98 -1.97 31.12
N ILE A 32 -6.27 -2.33 29.87
CA ILE A 32 -5.56 -3.40 29.16
C ILE A 32 -4.11 -2.98 28.95
N SER A 33 -3.18 -3.87 29.31
CA SER A 33 -1.76 -3.60 29.15
C SER A 33 -1.39 -3.44 27.67
N LEU A 34 -0.57 -2.43 27.38
CA LEU A 34 -0.11 -2.07 26.04
C LEU A 34 0.49 -3.27 25.27
N TRP A 35 1.04 -4.23 25.99
CA TRP A 35 1.63 -5.47 25.48
C TRP A 35 0.65 -6.34 24.69
N TYR A 36 -0.63 -6.40 25.07
CA TYR A 36 -1.62 -7.18 24.32
C TYR A 36 -1.92 -6.56 22.95
N VAL A 37 -1.97 -5.23 22.87
CA VAL A 37 -2.20 -4.49 21.62
C VAL A 37 -1.02 -4.68 20.66
N VAL A 38 0.20 -4.54 21.18
CA VAL A 38 1.42 -4.74 20.39
C VAL A 38 1.55 -6.21 19.96
N GLY A 39 1.31 -7.15 20.86
CA GLY A 39 1.36 -8.59 20.59
C GLY A 39 0.39 -8.99 19.49
N ALA A 40 -0.88 -8.59 19.59
CA ALA A 40 -1.89 -8.85 18.56
C ALA A 40 -1.53 -8.19 17.21
N GLY A 41 -0.99 -6.97 17.23
CA GLY A 41 -0.54 -6.27 16.03
C GLY A 41 0.60 -6.98 15.31
N VAL A 42 1.59 -7.49 16.06
CA VAL A 42 2.71 -8.28 15.51
C VAL A 42 2.20 -9.61 14.95
N LEU A 43 1.33 -10.31 15.68
CA LEU A 43 0.77 -11.60 15.27
C LEU A 43 -0.04 -11.47 13.96
N LEU A 44 -0.93 -10.48 13.89
CA LEU A 44 -1.69 -10.16 12.68
C LEU A 44 -0.77 -9.70 11.53
N GLY A 45 0.28 -8.93 11.84
CA GLY A 45 1.28 -8.50 10.87
C GLY A 45 2.06 -9.66 10.24
N VAL A 46 2.36 -10.71 11.01
CA VAL A 46 3.00 -11.92 10.51
C VAL A 46 2.04 -12.76 9.66
N ILE A 47 0.78 -12.92 10.09
CA ILE A 47 -0.23 -13.73 9.39
C ILE A 47 -0.68 -13.09 8.06
N PHE A 48 -1.05 -11.81 8.09
CA PHE A 48 -1.58 -11.10 6.91
C PHE A 48 -0.48 -10.37 6.10
N GLY A 49 0.76 -10.37 6.60
CA GLY A 49 1.92 -9.81 5.94
C GLY A 49 1.78 -8.32 5.59
N LYS A 50 2.23 -7.98 4.38
CA LYS A 50 2.28 -6.58 3.89
C LYS A 50 0.95 -5.87 3.76
N VAL A 51 -0.13 -6.60 3.53
CA VAL A 51 -1.46 -6.01 3.36
C VAL A 51 -1.88 -5.35 4.68
N PHE A 52 -1.60 -6.01 5.80
CA PHE A 52 -1.90 -5.50 7.15
C PHE A 52 -0.99 -4.34 7.56
N CYS A 53 0.32 -4.44 7.34
CA CYS A 53 1.25 -3.35 7.65
C CYS A 53 0.90 -2.06 6.87
N ARG A 54 0.43 -2.12 5.61
CA ARG A 54 -0.02 -0.90 4.94
C ARG A 54 -1.40 -0.45 5.45
N TRP A 55 -2.32 -1.37 5.70
CA TRP A 55 -3.68 -1.03 6.15
C TRP A 55 -3.74 -0.45 7.57
N VAL A 56 -2.87 -0.88 8.46
CA VAL A 56 -2.83 -0.48 9.88
C VAL A 56 -1.78 0.59 10.17
N CYS A 57 -0.68 0.67 9.38
CA CYS A 57 0.36 1.66 9.65
C CYS A 57 -0.07 3.09 9.22
N PRO A 58 -0.10 4.05 10.17
CA PRO A 58 -0.49 5.44 9.89
C PRO A 58 0.53 6.18 9.01
N MET A 59 1.82 5.84 9.12
CA MET A 59 2.89 6.48 8.31
C MET A 59 2.69 6.29 6.81
N GLY A 60 2.18 5.13 6.38
CA GLY A 60 1.92 4.88 4.96
C GLY A 60 0.80 5.75 4.39
N LEU A 61 -0.16 6.15 5.23
CA LEU A 61 -1.25 7.05 4.86
C LEU A 61 -0.79 8.52 4.87
N ILE A 62 0.00 8.92 5.86
CA ILE A 62 0.57 10.27 5.93
C ILE A 62 1.39 10.59 4.68
N MET A 63 2.20 9.64 4.21
CA MET A 63 2.99 9.80 2.98
C MET A 63 2.11 9.92 1.72
N GLU A 64 1.02 9.15 1.61
CA GLU A 64 0.07 9.24 0.49
C GLU A 64 -0.67 10.59 0.50
N LEU A 65 -1.02 11.08 1.69
CA LEU A 65 -1.66 12.38 1.90
C LEU A 65 -0.72 13.53 1.52
N LEU A 66 0.53 13.47 1.98
CA LEU A 66 1.57 14.47 1.69
C LEU A 66 1.85 14.58 0.19
N MET A 67 1.96 13.43 -0.51
CA MET A 67 2.11 13.40 -1.97
C MET A 67 0.88 13.95 -2.71
N SER A 68 -0.32 13.85 -2.13
CA SER A 68 -1.53 14.41 -2.72
C SER A 68 -1.63 15.92 -2.55
N PHE A 69 -1.03 16.49 -1.50
CA PHE A 69 -1.10 17.93 -1.20
C PHE A 69 0.11 18.73 -1.74
N SER A 70 1.24 18.09 -2.02
CA SER A 70 2.43 18.76 -2.56
C SER A 70 3.10 17.92 -3.66
N PRO A 71 2.79 18.18 -4.95
CA PRO A 71 3.38 17.48 -6.08
C PRO A 71 4.84 17.91 -6.38
N ASP A 72 5.50 18.61 -5.46
CA ASP A 72 6.86 19.11 -5.61
C ASP A 72 7.90 17.99 -5.51
N THR A 73 8.84 17.96 -6.45
CA THR A 73 9.87 16.93 -6.65
C THR A 73 10.75 16.68 -5.42
N LYS A 74 10.83 17.64 -4.48
CA LYS A 74 11.55 17.51 -3.20
C LYS A 74 10.92 16.50 -2.23
N VAL A 75 9.61 16.28 -2.27
CA VAL A 75 8.92 15.30 -1.38
C VAL A 75 9.23 13.85 -1.80
N GLN A 76 9.50 13.61 -3.09
CA GLN A 76 9.89 12.30 -3.61
C GLN A 76 11.26 11.86 -3.09
N GLN A 77 12.20 12.80 -2.91
CA GLN A 77 13.53 12.53 -2.34
C GLN A 77 13.47 12.20 -0.83
N MET A 78 12.52 12.79 -0.10
CA MET A 78 12.30 12.48 1.32
C MET A 78 11.75 11.05 1.52
N TYR A 79 10.95 10.53 0.57
CA TYR A 79 10.47 9.13 0.59
C TYR A 79 11.61 8.11 0.40
N GLN A 80 12.68 8.50 -0.33
CA GLN A 80 13.89 7.69 -0.47
C GLN A 80 14.69 7.64 0.84
N TYR A 81 14.71 8.73 1.62
CA TYR A 81 15.39 8.80 2.92
C TYR A 81 14.78 7.88 3.99
N HIS A 82 13.45 7.80 4.08
CA HIS A 82 12.76 6.88 5.01
C HIS A 82 12.98 5.39 4.67
N LYS A 83 13.47 5.12 3.45
CA LYS A 83 13.72 3.78 2.90
C LYS A 83 15.11 3.24 3.25
N ILE A 84 16.07 4.13 3.48
CA ILE A 84 17.47 3.79 3.74
C ILE A 84 17.73 3.70 5.26
N GLY A 85 17.02 4.50 6.07
CA GLY A 85 17.25 4.57 7.54
C GLY A 85 16.21 3.91 8.45
N CYS A 86 15.08 3.40 7.95
CA CYS A 86 14.01 2.86 8.80
C CYS A 86 14.07 1.32 8.90
N PRO A 87 14.30 0.73 10.08
CA PRO A 87 14.32 -0.73 10.28
C PRO A 87 13.03 -1.42 9.81
N ILE A 88 11.89 -0.73 9.93
CA ILE A 88 10.57 -1.21 9.50
C ILE A 88 10.51 -1.34 7.97
N ALA A 89 11.20 -0.47 7.22
CA ALA A 89 11.26 -0.53 5.76
C ALA A 89 12.10 -1.74 5.28
N TRP A 90 13.14 -2.11 6.01
CA TRP A 90 13.99 -3.28 5.71
C TRP A 90 13.27 -4.59 6.00
N ILE A 91 12.62 -4.69 7.17
CA ILE A 91 11.76 -5.82 7.52
C ILE A 91 10.62 -5.96 6.50
N SER A 92 9.98 -4.85 6.12
CA SER A 92 8.97 -4.83 5.05
C SER A 92 9.55 -5.22 3.69
N GLY A 93 10.77 -4.80 3.34
CA GLY A 93 11.47 -5.19 2.12
C GLY A 93 11.70 -6.70 2.04
N TRP A 94 12.18 -7.29 3.14
CA TRP A 94 12.36 -8.75 3.28
C TRP A 94 11.04 -9.51 3.16
N LEU A 95 9.99 -9.06 3.87
CA LEU A 95 8.63 -9.59 3.76
C LEU A 95 8.02 -9.42 2.35
N ASN A 96 8.58 -8.56 1.47
CA ASN A 96 8.13 -8.46 0.07
C ASN A 96 8.49 -9.70 -0.73
N ARG A 97 9.64 -10.30 -0.41
CA ARG A 97 10.09 -11.52 -1.05
C ARG A 97 9.08 -12.66 -0.80
N MET A 98 8.40 -12.60 0.35
CA MET A 98 7.33 -13.51 0.76
C MET A 98 5.92 -12.97 0.45
N SER A 99 5.78 -11.87 -0.30
CA SER A 99 4.47 -11.33 -0.70
C SER A 99 3.74 -12.33 -1.59
N LEU A 100 2.77 -13.03 -1.00
CA LEU A 100 1.83 -13.89 -1.70
C LEU A 100 1.04 -13.13 -2.77
N PHE A 101 0.96 -11.80 -2.75
CA PHE A 101 0.12 -11.05 -3.69
C PHE A 101 0.91 -10.47 -4.87
N HIS A 102 0.54 -10.85 -6.09
CA HIS A 102 1.12 -10.36 -7.34
C HIS A 102 0.12 -9.56 -8.15
N ILE A 103 0.55 -8.43 -8.74
CA ILE A 103 -0.28 -7.57 -9.58
C ILE A 103 -0.06 -7.98 -11.03
N ASN A 104 -1.12 -8.43 -11.70
CA ASN A 104 -1.08 -8.89 -13.07
C ASN A 104 -2.02 -8.01 -13.93
N LEU A 105 -1.51 -7.57 -15.07
CA LEU A 105 -2.27 -6.84 -16.07
C LEU A 105 -2.77 -7.82 -17.14
N LYS A 106 -4.07 -7.80 -17.43
CA LYS A 106 -4.62 -8.42 -18.63
C LYS A 106 -4.57 -7.44 -19.81
N THR A 107 -3.65 -7.67 -20.74
CA THR A 107 -3.44 -6.86 -21.95
C THR A 107 -4.71 -6.78 -22.80
N ASP A 108 -5.42 -7.89 -22.97
CA ASP A 108 -6.60 -8.00 -23.86
C ASP A 108 -7.76 -7.07 -23.46
N SER A 109 -7.84 -6.74 -22.18
CA SER A 109 -8.91 -5.90 -21.62
C SER A 109 -8.43 -4.49 -21.26
N CYS A 110 -7.15 -4.17 -21.51
CA CYS A 110 -6.55 -2.89 -21.14
C CYS A 110 -6.81 -1.84 -22.22
N LYS A 111 -7.31 -0.66 -21.83
CA LYS A 111 -7.50 0.49 -22.74
C LYS A 111 -6.31 1.47 -22.75
N SER A 112 -5.17 1.10 -22.16
CA SER A 112 -3.96 1.94 -22.07
C SER A 112 -4.18 3.38 -21.56
N CYS A 113 -5.18 3.58 -20.69
CA CYS A 113 -5.62 4.90 -20.22
C CYS A 113 -4.67 5.60 -19.21
N GLY A 114 -3.66 4.91 -18.66
CA GLY A 114 -2.68 5.50 -17.74
C GLY A 114 -3.16 5.86 -16.32
N LEU A 115 -4.44 5.65 -15.98
CA LEU A 115 -4.98 5.96 -14.64
C LEU A 115 -4.29 5.18 -13.51
N CYS A 116 -3.84 3.96 -13.79
CA CYS A 116 -3.12 3.13 -12.84
C CYS A 116 -1.74 3.71 -12.48
N ASP A 117 -1.02 4.27 -13.45
CA ASP A 117 0.27 4.91 -13.27
C ASP A 117 0.13 6.22 -12.49
N LYS A 118 -0.88 7.04 -12.82
CA LYS A 118 -1.19 8.28 -12.07
C LYS A 118 -1.47 8.03 -10.59
N LYS A 119 -2.03 6.87 -10.24
CA LYS A 119 -2.35 6.49 -8.84
C LYS A 119 -1.23 5.70 -8.17
N CYS A 120 -0.17 5.31 -8.89
CA CYS A 120 0.93 4.56 -8.33
C CYS A 120 2.06 5.49 -7.91
N TYR A 121 2.30 5.60 -6.59
CA TYR A 121 3.38 6.44 -6.07
C TYR A 121 4.78 6.04 -6.59
N ILE A 122 5.01 4.77 -6.93
CA ILE A 122 6.28 4.30 -7.52
C ILE A 122 6.48 4.86 -8.92
N VAL A 123 5.43 4.86 -9.73
CA VAL A 123 5.48 5.42 -11.07
C VAL A 123 5.61 6.94 -11.01
N ALA A 124 4.99 7.59 -10.02
CA ALA A 124 5.18 9.00 -9.79
C ALA A 124 6.64 9.36 -9.44
N MET A 125 7.34 8.51 -8.66
CA MET A 125 8.74 8.72 -8.26
C MET A 125 9.76 8.44 -9.38
N GLU A 126 9.59 7.35 -10.13
CA GLU A 126 10.50 6.95 -11.21
C GLU A 126 9.71 6.66 -12.51
N PRO A 127 9.14 7.69 -13.16
CA PRO A 127 8.24 7.53 -14.29
C PRO A 127 8.94 6.98 -15.54
N THR A 128 10.26 7.13 -15.65
CA THR A 128 11.07 6.58 -16.75
C THR A 128 11.23 5.07 -16.65
N LYS A 129 11.29 4.52 -15.42
CA LYS A 129 11.63 3.12 -15.14
C LYS A 129 10.42 2.20 -14.96
N TYR A 130 9.36 2.69 -14.30
CA TYR A 130 8.20 1.88 -13.96
C TYR A 130 6.93 2.28 -14.71
N SER A 131 6.10 1.30 -15.04
CA SER A 131 4.72 1.48 -15.52
C SER A 131 3.91 0.20 -15.30
N LEU A 132 2.61 0.34 -15.12
CA LEU A 132 1.66 -0.76 -14.98
C LEU A 132 0.97 -1.15 -16.28
N TYR A 133 1.07 -0.34 -17.33
CA TYR A 133 0.38 -0.58 -18.60
C TYR A 133 1.29 -0.57 -19.82
N LYS A 134 2.49 0.04 -19.74
CA LYS A 134 3.46 0.01 -20.83
C LYS A 134 4.28 -1.28 -20.79
N PRO A 135 4.39 -2.04 -21.89
CA PRO A 135 5.16 -3.29 -21.93
C PRO A 135 6.67 -3.07 -21.80
N ASP A 136 7.20 -1.93 -22.26
CA ASP A 136 8.64 -1.63 -22.26
C ASP A 136 9.20 -1.28 -20.86
N LYS A 137 8.35 -1.24 -19.83
CA LYS A 137 8.71 -0.78 -18.49
C LYS A 137 8.46 -1.84 -17.44
N ILE A 138 9.19 -1.71 -16.34
CA ILE A 138 9.12 -2.68 -15.24
C ILE A 138 7.82 -2.48 -14.47
N ASN A 139 7.13 -3.57 -14.16
CA ASN A 139 5.93 -3.53 -13.33
C ASN A 139 6.32 -3.12 -11.88
N PRO A 140 5.81 -2.00 -11.35
CA PRO A 140 6.12 -1.55 -9.99
C PRO A 140 5.58 -2.49 -8.91
N GLY A 141 4.72 -3.45 -9.25
CA GLY A 141 4.30 -4.54 -8.37
C GLY A 141 5.43 -5.49 -7.98
N ASN A 142 6.51 -5.53 -8.77
CA ASN A 142 7.64 -6.45 -8.58
C ASN A 142 8.81 -5.81 -7.85
N SER A 143 8.82 -4.48 -7.71
CA SER A 143 9.85 -3.80 -6.95
C SER A 143 9.71 -4.09 -5.46
N TYR A 144 10.85 -4.14 -4.76
CA TYR A 144 10.91 -4.17 -3.29
C TYR A 144 10.21 -2.97 -2.65
N THR A 145 10.06 -1.90 -3.43
CA THR A 145 9.46 -0.62 -3.06
C THR A 145 7.93 -0.68 -3.04
N CYS A 146 7.33 -1.72 -3.62
CA CYS A 146 5.89 -1.93 -3.63
C CYS A 146 5.34 -2.23 -2.24
N SER A 147 4.48 -1.34 -1.76
CA SER A 147 3.71 -1.51 -0.54
C SER A 147 2.44 -2.33 -0.73
N LYS A 148 2.13 -2.74 -1.97
CA LYS A 148 0.90 -3.49 -2.32
C LYS A 148 -0.38 -2.79 -1.82
N CYS A 149 -0.45 -1.45 -1.91
CA CYS A 149 -1.63 -0.67 -1.50
C CYS A 149 -2.88 -0.90 -2.37
N LEU A 150 -2.74 -1.56 -3.54
CA LEU A 150 -3.80 -1.87 -4.51
C LEU A 150 -4.56 -0.66 -5.07
N GLN A 151 -4.08 0.57 -4.88
CA GLN A 151 -4.70 1.78 -5.45
C GLN A 151 -4.77 1.74 -6.98
N CYS A 152 -3.75 1.19 -7.64
CA CYS A 152 -3.76 1.01 -9.09
C CYS A 152 -4.83 0.02 -9.57
N VAL A 153 -5.10 -1.04 -8.79
CA VAL A 153 -6.17 -2.01 -9.06
C VAL A 153 -7.53 -1.35 -8.84
N ALA A 154 -7.67 -0.56 -7.77
CA ALA A 154 -8.90 0.17 -7.45
C ALA A 154 -9.26 1.25 -8.49
N ALA A 155 -8.25 1.92 -9.04
CA ALA A 155 -8.40 2.97 -10.05
C ALA A 155 -8.67 2.45 -11.47
N CYS A 156 -8.42 1.16 -11.73
CA CYS A 156 -8.60 0.59 -13.06
C CYS A 156 -10.10 0.53 -13.43
N PRO A 157 -10.56 1.25 -14.47
CA PRO A 157 -11.99 1.35 -14.80
C PRO A 157 -12.55 0.04 -15.37
N ASN A 158 -11.78 -0.67 -16.18
CA ASN A 158 -12.22 -1.92 -16.82
C ASN A 158 -11.83 -3.17 -16.01
N GLY A 159 -11.17 -3.01 -14.85
CA GLY A 159 -10.70 -4.15 -14.04
C GLY A 159 -9.63 -5.02 -14.72
N SER A 160 -8.89 -4.46 -15.68
CA SER A 160 -7.80 -5.12 -16.41
C SER A 160 -6.62 -5.47 -15.49
N LEU A 161 -6.38 -4.64 -14.47
CA LEU A 161 -5.44 -4.93 -13.38
C LEU A 161 -6.12 -5.78 -12.33
N LYS A 162 -5.50 -6.91 -11.98
CA LYS A 162 -5.96 -7.81 -10.91
C LYS A 162 -4.81 -8.15 -9.95
N TYR A 163 -5.15 -8.41 -8.70
CA TYR A 163 -4.23 -9.03 -7.75
C TYR A 163 -4.52 -10.53 -7.69
N LYS A 164 -3.47 -11.36 -7.69
CA LYS A 164 -3.55 -12.81 -7.51
C LYS A 164 -2.73 -13.22 -6.30
N VAL A 165 -3.18 -14.27 -5.61
CA VAL A 165 -2.37 -14.98 -4.62
C VAL A 165 -1.45 -15.93 -5.39
N ARG A 166 -0.15 -15.83 -5.14
CA ARG A 166 0.91 -16.71 -5.61
C ARG A 166 0.70 -18.00 -4.82
N LYS A 167 0.18 -19.01 -5.51
CA LYS A 167 -0.03 -20.35 -4.98
C LYS A 167 1.33 -21.01 -4.76
#